data_AF-A0A455UBA7-F1
#
_entry.id   AF-A0A455UBA7-F1
#
_cell.length_a   1.000
_cell.length_b   1.000
_cell.length_c   1.000
_cell.angle_alpha   90.00
_cell.angle_beta   90.00
_cell.angle_gamma   90.00
#
_symmetry.space_group_name_H-M   'P 1'
#
loop_
_entity.id
_entity.type
_entity.pdbx_description
1 polymer ?
#
loop_
_entity_poly.entity_id
_entity_poly.type
_entity_poly.pdbx_seq_one_letter_code
_entity_poly.pdbx_strand_id
1 'polypeptide(L)'
;MQPTPFGFRYAAIRRPIKDAKTHDYVRTTLFIAPYTVQIPPNNLYDIAILHVPIDDTHTAFHFIAWGDASTTPDTESWRKFLGTQIGIDVDTHYGKFRTRENNYWQDRRIMQLGTSFTGIKGIPNQDIAMWETMGPIADRTHDRLGASDLAIVEFRRQMVQAAKTMQQGGPAIGTEEPRIPHYKLKSFQGIVPKEEDWRQLGTAPEEAELYADKQHHANN
;
A
#
# COMPACT_ATOMS: atom_id res chain seq x y z
N MET A 1 3.27 -5.35 -13.05
CA MET A 1 1.95 -4.85 -12.60
C MET A 1 0.87 -5.62 -13.35
N GLN A 2 -0.30 -5.78 -12.75
CA GLN A 2 -1.49 -6.39 -13.33
C GLN A 2 -2.69 -5.46 -13.08
N PRO A 3 -3.29 -4.86 -14.12
CA PRO A 3 -4.54 -4.12 -14.00
C PRO A 3 -5.70 -5.05 -13.61
N THR A 4 -6.57 -4.58 -12.71
CA THR A 4 -7.75 -5.32 -12.23
C THR A 4 -8.99 -4.41 -12.22
N PRO A 5 -10.23 -4.95 -12.20
CA PRO A 5 -11.44 -4.12 -12.10
C PRO A 5 -11.50 -3.25 -10.84
N PHE A 6 -10.85 -3.68 -9.75
CA PHE A 6 -10.79 -2.95 -8.49
C PHE A 6 -9.62 -1.95 -8.39
N GLY A 7 -8.72 -1.90 -9.37
CA GLY A 7 -7.50 -1.08 -9.32
C GLY A 7 -6.33 -1.79 -10.00
N PHE A 8 -5.35 -2.24 -9.23
CA PHE A 8 -4.27 -3.08 -9.75
C PHE A 8 -3.57 -3.90 -8.66
N ARG A 9 -2.84 -4.91 -9.11
CA ARG A 9 -1.86 -5.67 -8.32
C ARG A 9 -0.44 -5.34 -8.80
N TYR A 10 0.43 -4.96 -7.87
CA TYR A 10 1.85 -4.73 -8.11
C TYR A 10 2.66 -5.84 -7.42
N ALA A 11 3.62 -6.43 -8.12
CA ALA A 11 4.51 -7.44 -7.58
C ALA A 11 5.95 -6.95 -7.57
N ALA A 12 6.62 -7.13 -6.44
CA ALA A 12 8.07 -7.09 -6.34
C ALA A 12 8.57 -8.55 -6.30
N ILE A 13 9.31 -8.94 -7.33
CA ILE A 13 9.94 -10.26 -7.43
C ILE A 13 11.42 -10.09 -7.09
N ARG A 14 11.88 -10.80 -6.06
CA ARG A 14 13.24 -10.67 -5.52
C ARG A 14 13.91 -12.03 -5.45
N ARG A 15 15.25 -12.02 -5.50
CA ARG A 15 16.04 -13.22 -5.30
C ARG A 15 16.03 -13.61 -3.80
N PRO A 16 15.56 -14.82 -3.43
CA PRO A 16 15.57 -15.28 -2.05
C PRO A 16 16.99 -15.64 -1.58
N ILE A 17 17.18 -15.75 -0.26
CA ILE A 17 18.47 -16.15 0.34
C ILE A 17 18.75 -17.64 0.11
N LYS A 18 17.71 -18.49 0.18
CA LYS A 18 17.78 -19.94 -0.06
C LYS A 18 17.14 -20.27 -1.41
N ASP A 19 17.64 -21.29 -2.09
CA ASP A 19 17.09 -21.86 -3.33
C ASP A 19 16.89 -20.86 -4.48
N ALA A 20 17.70 -19.79 -4.51
CA ALA A 20 17.60 -18.68 -5.46
C ALA A 20 17.71 -19.03 -6.95
N LYS A 21 18.17 -20.25 -7.28
CA LYS A 21 18.19 -20.75 -8.65
C LYS A 21 16.80 -21.18 -9.12
N THR A 22 16.02 -21.79 -8.22
CA THR A 22 14.73 -22.43 -8.52
C THR A 22 13.54 -21.67 -7.96
N HIS A 23 13.76 -20.73 -7.03
CA HIS A 23 12.69 -19.98 -6.38
C HIS A 23 12.88 -18.47 -6.48
N ASP A 24 11.76 -17.76 -6.43
CA ASP A 24 11.66 -16.32 -6.28
C ASP A 24 10.93 -15.96 -4.97
N TYR A 25 11.31 -14.83 -4.38
CA TYR A 25 10.58 -14.21 -3.28
C TYR A 25 9.63 -13.16 -3.84
N VAL A 26 8.33 -13.46 -3.82
CA VAL A 26 7.28 -12.63 -4.40
C VAL A 26 6.54 -11.90 -3.29
N ARG A 27 6.34 -10.59 -3.49
CA ARG A 27 5.51 -9.73 -2.65
C ARG A 27 4.51 -9.00 -3.53
N THR A 28 3.22 -9.20 -3.32
CA THR A 28 2.16 -8.50 -4.05
C THR A 28 1.45 -7.47 -3.17
N THR A 29 1.24 -6.28 -3.71
CA THR A 29 0.49 -5.17 -3.11
C THR A 29 -0.70 -4.89 -4.00
N LEU A 30 -1.86 -4.64 -3.41
CA LEU A 30 -3.07 -4.27 -4.15
C LEU A 30 -3.34 -2.80 -3.90
N PHE A 31 -3.55 -2.03 -4.96
CA PHE A 31 -4.34 -0.81 -4.87
C PHE A 31 -5.79 -1.18 -5.17
N ILE A 32 -6.65 -0.90 -4.20
CA ILE A 32 -8.09 -1.11 -4.26
C ILE A 32 -8.72 0.28 -4.20
N ALA A 33 -9.30 0.70 -5.31
CA ALA A 33 -9.90 2.01 -5.44
C ALA A 33 -11.03 2.20 -4.40
N PRO A 34 -11.21 3.44 -3.90
CA PRO A 34 -10.48 4.64 -4.32
C PRO A 34 -9.20 4.95 -3.52
N TYR A 35 -8.99 4.33 -2.35
CA TYR A 35 -7.93 4.79 -1.42
C TYR A 35 -7.27 3.69 -0.58
N THR A 36 -7.60 2.42 -0.84
CA THR A 36 -7.13 1.31 -0.02
C THR A 36 -5.91 0.67 -0.65
N VAL A 37 -4.89 0.40 0.16
CA VAL A 37 -3.73 -0.40 -0.25
C VAL A 37 -3.57 -1.56 0.71
N GLN A 38 -3.74 -2.79 0.21
CA GLN A 38 -3.33 -3.98 0.96
C GLN A 38 -1.85 -4.25 0.68
N ILE A 39 -1.04 -4.19 1.73
CA ILE A 39 0.40 -4.44 1.63
C ILE A 39 0.69 -5.91 1.95
N PRO A 40 1.84 -6.47 1.52
CA PRO A 40 2.15 -7.88 1.77
C PRO A 40 2.09 -8.21 3.26
N PRO A 41 1.40 -9.30 3.65
CA PRO A 41 1.23 -9.66 5.05
C PRO A 41 2.54 -10.17 5.66
N ASN A 42 2.55 -10.32 6.98
CA ASN A 42 3.59 -11.06 7.68
C ASN A 42 3.02 -12.32 8.33
N ASN A 43 3.83 -13.03 9.12
CA ASN A 43 3.43 -14.27 9.78
C ASN A 43 2.50 -14.07 10.99
N LEU A 44 2.15 -12.84 11.34
CA LEU A 44 1.34 -12.50 12.51
C LEU A 44 -0.01 -11.91 12.13
N TYR A 45 -0.06 -11.07 11.10
CA TYR A 45 -1.25 -10.34 10.69
C TYR A 45 -1.20 -9.94 9.21
N ASP A 46 -2.39 -9.74 8.66
CA ASP A 46 -2.64 -9.01 7.43
C ASP A 46 -2.66 -7.50 7.71
N ILE A 47 -2.43 -6.70 6.67
CA ILE A 47 -2.23 -5.26 6.83
C ILE A 47 -2.67 -4.46 5.62
N ALA A 48 -3.28 -3.31 5.89
CA ALA A 48 -3.73 -2.36 4.88
C ALA A 48 -3.56 -0.93 5.39
N ILE A 49 -3.38 -0.03 4.44
CA ILE A 49 -3.40 1.41 4.67
C ILE A 49 -4.52 2.03 3.84
N LEU A 50 -5.25 2.96 4.45
CA LEU A 50 -6.30 3.74 3.78
C LEU A 50 -5.91 5.21 3.81
N HIS A 51 -5.97 5.85 2.65
CA HIS A 51 -5.73 7.29 2.47
C HIS A 51 -7.04 7.98 2.14
N VAL A 52 -7.93 8.10 3.11
CA VAL A 52 -9.29 8.62 2.88
C VAL A 52 -9.20 10.14 2.66
N PRO A 53 -9.58 10.67 1.48
CA PRO A 53 -9.57 12.10 1.25
C PRO A 53 -10.58 12.80 2.18
N ILE A 54 -10.15 13.87 2.84
CA ILE A 54 -11.04 14.75 3.63
C ILE A 54 -11.40 15.97 2.79
N ASP A 55 -10.36 16.62 2.24
CA ASP A 55 -10.44 17.75 1.32
C ASP A 55 -9.22 17.72 0.38
N ASP A 56 -9.01 18.79 -0.41
CA ASP A 56 -7.92 18.90 -1.39
C ASP A 56 -6.51 18.82 -0.79
N THR A 57 -6.38 19.06 0.51
CA THR A 57 -5.11 19.21 1.22
C THR A 57 -4.96 18.29 2.45
N HIS A 58 -6.02 17.60 2.86
CA HIS A 58 -6.02 16.73 4.04
C HIS A 58 -6.47 15.31 3.73
N THR A 59 -5.78 14.34 4.34
CA THR A 59 -6.07 12.90 4.24
C THR A 59 -6.21 12.31 5.63
N ALA A 60 -7.28 11.57 5.87
CA ALA A 60 -7.38 10.68 7.02
C ALA A 60 -6.61 9.38 6.71
N PHE A 61 -5.53 9.17 7.45
CA PHE A 61 -4.67 8.03 7.28
C PHE A 61 -4.97 6.93 8.31
N HIS A 62 -5.35 5.76 7.83
CA HIS A 62 -5.57 4.58 8.69
C HIS A 62 -4.55 3.50 8.37
N PHE A 63 -3.98 2.91 9.42
CA PHE A 63 -2.99 1.84 9.33
C PHE A 63 -3.51 0.64 10.13
N ILE A 64 -4.04 -0.35 9.41
CA ILE A 64 -4.92 -1.39 9.95
C ILE A 64 -4.22 -2.74 9.88
N ALA A 65 -4.15 -3.44 11.01
CA ALA A 65 -3.78 -4.85 11.08
C ALA A 65 -5.00 -5.70 11.44
N TRP A 66 -5.15 -6.87 10.83
CA TRP A 66 -6.19 -7.85 11.17
C TRP A 66 -5.66 -9.27 10.94
N GLY A 67 -6.34 -10.28 11.46
CA GLY A 67 -5.93 -11.68 11.30
C GLY A 67 -6.41 -12.55 12.44
N ASP A 68 -5.65 -13.60 12.74
CA ASP A 68 -5.90 -14.50 13.87
C ASP A 68 -5.70 -13.74 15.20
N ALA A 69 -6.66 -13.86 16.12
CA ALA A 69 -6.65 -13.16 17.40
C ALA A 69 -5.49 -13.58 18.32
N SER A 70 -4.89 -14.76 18.11
CA SER A 70 -3.75 -15.25 18.88
C SER A 70 -2.41 -14.62 18.46
N THR A 71 -2.32 -14.08 17.23
CA THR A 71 -1.09 -13.50 16.67
C THR A 71 -1.21 -12.01 16.36
N THR A 72 -2.41 -11.52 16.07
CA THR A 72 -2.68 -10.12 15.73
C THR A 72 -2.55 -9.25 17.00
N PRO A 73 -1.80 -8.14 16.96
CA PRO A 73 -1.68 -7.27 18.13
C PRO A 73 -3.03 -6.64 18.49
N ASP A 74 -3.27 -6.47 19.79
CA ASP A 74 -4.38 -5.64 20.26
C ASP A 74 -4.16 -4.17 19.86
N THR A 75 -5.22 -3.36 19.95
CA THR A 75 -5.21 -1.96 19.49
C THR A 75 -4.15 -1.10 20.20
N GLU A 76 -3.91 -1.31 21.49
CA GLU A 76 -2.96 -0.48 22.24
C GLU A 76 -1.52 -0.88 21.93
N SER A 77 -1.25 -2.19 21.88
CA SER A 77 0.04 -2.71 21.40
C SER A 77 0.35 -2.22 19.98
N TRP A 78 -0.64 -2.21 19.10
CA TRP A 78 -0.51 -1.70 17.74
C TRP A 78 -0.20 -0.21 17.70
N ARG A 79 -0.94 0.61 18.46
CA ARG A 79 -0.68 2.06 18.55
C ARG A 79 0.71 2.37 19.06
N LYS A 80 1.16 1.66 20.09
CA LYS A 80 2.50 1.80 20.65
C LYS A 80 3.59 1.46 19.63
N PHE A 81 3.42 0.36 18.90
CA PHE A 81 4.33 -0.04 17.83
C PHE A 81 4.42 0.99 16.71
N LEU A 82 3.26 1.52 16.29
CA LEU A 82 3.18 2.53 15.23
C LEU A 82 3.56 3.95 15.68
N GLY A 83 3.67 4.21 16.98
CA GLY A 83 3.85 5.56 17.51
C GLY A 83 2.61 6.43 17.26
N THR A 84 1.44 5.93 17.64
CA THR A 84 0.11 6.55 17.46
C THR A 84 -0.77 6.43 18.72
N GLN A 85 -0.16 6.37 19.91
CA GLN A 85 -0.90 6.30 21.17
C GLN A 85 -1.59 7.64 21.47
N ILE A 86 -2.87 7.59 21.88
CA ILE A 86 -3.65 8.77 22.23
C ILE A 86 -3.06 9.42 23.49
N GLY A 87 -2.88 10.74 23.46
CA GLY A 87 -2.27 11.53 24.53
C GLY A 87 -0.73 11.50 24.55
N ILE A 88 -0.07 10.66 23.73
CA ILE A 88 1.39 10.53 23.67
C ILE A 88 1.91 10.93 22.29
N ASP A 89 1.32 10.37 21.24
CA ASP A 89 1.74 10.56 19.85
C ASP A 89 0.69 11.36 19.05
N VAL A 90 -0.58 11.24 19.43
CA VAL A 90 -1.73 11.94 18.83
C VAL A 90 -2.66 12.48 19.92
N ASP A 91 -3.49 13.48 19.62
CA ASP A 91 -4.54 13.97 20.52
C ASP A 91 -5.80 13.07 20.51
N THR A 92 -6.84 13.47 21.26
CA THR A 92 -8.11 12.74 21.36
C THR A 92 -8.94 12.73 20.07
N HIS A 93 -8.62 13.61 19.12
CA HIS A 93 -9.19 13.67 17.78
C HIS A 93 -8.26 13.06 16.72
N TYR A 94 -7.20 12.37 17.14
CA TYR A 94 -6.18 11.76 16.29
C TYR A 94 -5.30 12.78 15.51
N GLY A 95 -5.28 14.04 15.94
CA GLY A 95 -4.32 15.04 15.48
C GLY A 95 -2.90 14.67 15.92
N LYS A 96 -1.93 14.72 15.00
CA LYS A 96 -0.55 14.28 15.26
C LYS A 96 0.24 15.33 16.01
N PHE A 97 1.03 14.90 16.99
CA PHE A 97 1.99 15.80 17.65
C PHE A 97 3.32 15.92 16.90
N ARG A 98 3.70 14.92 16.10
CA ARG A 98 4.86 15.00 15.20
C ARG A 98 4.44 15.70 13.92
N THR A 99 4.93 16.92 13.71
CA THR A 99 4.55 17.77 12.59
C THR A 99 5.78 18.33 11.90
N ARG A 100 5.59 18.98 10.74
CA ARG A 100 6.68 19.63 10.02
C ARG A 100 7.35 20.72 10.85
N GLU A 101 6.60 21.48 11.65
CA GLU A 101 7.08 22.61 12.46
C GLU A 101 8.08 22.16 13.54
N ASN A 102 7.92 20.94 14.06
CA ASN A 102 8.81 20.38 15.08
C ASN A 102 9.74 19.30 14.53
N ASN A 103 9.96 19.29 13.21
CA ASN A 103 10.80 18.32 12.50
C ASN A 103 10.44 16.86 12.85
N TYR A 104 9.14 16.59 13.07
CA TYR A 104 8.60 15.27 13.43
C TYR A 104 9.26 14.64 14.67
N TRP A 105 9.82 15.47 15.57
CA TRP A 105 10.64 15.05 16.70
C TRP A 105 11.79 14.10 16.31
N GLN A 106 12.40 14.34 15.15
CA GLN A 106 13.54 13.56 14.68
C GLN A 106 14.71 13.61 15.68
N ASP A 107 15.10 12.43 16.17
CA ASP A 107 16.23 12.27 17.07
C ASP A 107 17.51 11.92 16.31
N ARG A 108 18.45 12.87 16.26
CA ARG A 108 19.75 12.72 15.59
C ARG A 108 20.71 11.78 16.32
N ARG A 109 20.57 11.62 17.64
CA ARG A 109 21.44 10.76 18.45
C ARG A 109 21.18 9.30 18.10
N ILE A 110 19.92 8.87 18.00
CA ILE A 110 19.61 7.48 17.63
C ILE A 110 19.96 7.16 16.18
N MET A 111 19.98 8.18 15.29
CA MET A 111 20.55 8.05 13.95
C MET A 111 22.05 7.77 14.00
N GLN A 112 22.79 8.55 14.79
CA GLN A 112 24.24 8.36 14.97
C GLN A 112 24.58 7.00 15.59
N LEU A 113 23.74 6.51 16.51
CA LEU A 113 23.91 5.20 17.14
C LEU A 113 23.49 4.02 16.24
N GLY A 114 22.91 4.29 15.06
CA GLY A 114 22.51 3.26 14.11
C GLY A 114 21.27 2.47 14.50
N THR A 115 20.52 2.88 15.53
CA THR A 115 19.31 2.19 15.98
C THR A 115 18.05 2.64 15.23
N SER A 116 18.11 3.77 14.52
CA SER A 116 17.07 4.25 13.62
C SER A 116 17.69 4.96 12.43
N PHE A 117 17.24 4.68 11.21
CA PHE A 117 17.74 5.36 10.03
C PHE A 117 17.26 6.82 9.94
N THR A 118 15.98 7.05 10.23
CA THR A 118 15.34 8.37 10.08
C THR A 118 15.31 9.18 11.37
N GLY A 119 15.51 8.56 12.53
CA GLY A 119 15.37 9.21 13.84
C GLY A 119 13.92 9.50 14.24
N ILE A 120 12.92 9.11 13.43
CA ILE A 120 11.49 9.36 13.71
C ILE A 120 10.87 8.07 14.27
N LYS A 121 10.18 8.19 15.41
CA LYS A 121 9.52 7.05 16.07
C LYS A 121 8.25 6.64 15.30
N GLY A 122 8.12 5.34 15.07
CA GLY A 122 6.95 4.75 14.41
C GLY A 122 7.12 4.72 12.89
N ILE A 123 6.84 3.57 12.29
CA ILE A 123 6.93 3.38 10.83
C ILE A 123 6.05 4.39 10.06
N PRO A 124 4.75 4.54 10.36
CA PRO A 124 3.91 5.46 9.59
C PRO A 124 4.33 6.93 9.71
N ASN A 125 4.90 7.34 10.85
CA ASN A 125 5.36 8.72 11.03
C ASN A 125 6.54 9.07 10.11
N GLN A 126 7.34 8.07 9.70
CA GLN A 126 8.42 8.26 8.73
C GLN A 126 7.86 8.54 7.33
N ASP A 127 6.85 7.77 6.92
CA ASP A 127 6.17 7.95 5.63
C ASP A 127 5.43 9.29 5.59
N ILE A 128 4.71 9.64 6.67
CA ILE A 128 4.03 10.92 6.83
C ILE A 128 4.98 12.10 6.64
N ALA A 129 6.18 12.04 7.24
CA ALA A 129 7.17 13.09 7.06
C ALA A 129 7.59 13.25 5.60
N MET A 130 7.71 12.15 4.84
CA MET A 130 8.00 12.19 3.41
C MET A 130 6.82 12.74 2.59
N TRP A 131 5.59 12.46 2.98
CA TRP A 131 4.40 12.99 2.30
C TRP A 131 4.26 14.50 2.49
N GLU A 132 4.28 14.97 3.73
CA GLU A 132 4.02 16.37 4.08
C GLU A 132 5.15 17.31 3.65
N THR A 133 6.38 16.81 3.54
CA THR A 133 7.51 17.62 3.05
C THR A 133 7.40 17.98 1.58
N MET A 134 6.65 17.20 0.78
CA MET A 134 6.33 17.54 -0.62
C MET A 134 5.32 18.68 -0.76
N GLY A 135 4.71 19.13 0.36
CA GLY A 135 3.67 20.16 0.39
C GLY A 135 2.25 19.60 0.24
N PRO A 136 1.22 20.42 0.50
CA PRO A 136 -0.19 19.98 0.47
C PRO A 136 -0.61 19.43 -0.90
N ILE A 137 -0.13 20.05 -1.98
CA ILE A 137 -0.24 19.58 -3.35
C ILE A 137 1.15 19.64 -3.96
N ALA A 138 1.75 18.48 -4.22
CA ALA A 138 3.10 18.39 -4.76
C ALA A 138 3.15 18.82 -6.24
N ASP A 139 4.05 19.74 -6.58
CA ASP A 139 4.37 20.03 -7.99
C ASP A 139 5.15 18.87 -8.60
N ARG A 140 4.55 18.22 -9.61
CA ARG A 140 5.10 17.05 -10.31
C ARG A 140 5.68 17.37 -11.68
N THR A 141 5.69 18.64 -12.11
CA THR A 141 6.17 19.05 -13.45
C THR A 141 7.67 18.79 -13.65
N HIS A 142 8.41 18.62 -12.55
CA HIS A 142 9.86 18.40 -12.53
C HIS A 142 10.26 16.97 -12.10
N ASP A 143 9.31 16.06 -11.92
CA ASP A 143 9.59 14.68 -11.50
C ASP A 143 10.51 13.98 -12.52
N ARG A 144 11.60 13.38 -12.03
CA ARG A 144 12.50 12.52 -12.81
C ARG A 144 12.40 11.09 -12.28
N LEU A 145 11.51 10.32 -12.87
CA LEU A 145 11.17 8.97 -12.42
C LEU A 145 12.15 7.92 -12.95
N GLY A 146 12.56 7.01 -12.08
CA GLY A 146 13.43 5.89 -12.41
C GLY A 146 12.67 4.60 -12.69
N ALA A 147 13.39 3.53 -13.01
CA ALA A 147 12.80 2.22 -13.29
C ALA A 147 11.97 1.65 -12.12
N SER A 148 12.31 2.03 -10.88
CA SER A 148 11.57 1.63 -9.67
C SER A 148 10.19 2.30 -9.55
N ASP A 149 9.96 3.40 -10.25
CA ASP A 149 8.75 4.21 -10.13
C ASP A 149 7.64 3.79 -11.09
N LEU A 150 7.80 2.67 -11.80
CA LEU A 150 6.82 2.18 -12.77
C LEU A 150 5.41 2.05 -12.17
N ALA A 151 5.30 1.56 -10.93
CA ALA A 151 4.01 1.44 -10.24
C ALA A 151 3.36 2.82 -9.97
N ILE A 152 4.18 3.85 -9.70
CA ILE A 152 3.71 5.22 -9.47
C ILE A 152 3.20 5.82 -10.78
N VAL A 153 3.92 5.61 -11.89
CA VAL A 153 3.50 6.06 -13.22
C VAL A 153 2.15 5.46 -13.59
N GLU A 154 2.01 4.14 -13.42
CA GLU A 154 0.76 3.45 -13.74
C GLU A 154 -0.40 3.86 -12.83
N PHE A 155 -0.15 4.01 -11.51
CA PHE A 155 -1.14 4.53 -10.57
C PHE A 155 -1.65 5.90 -11.02
N ARG A 156 -0.75 6.85 -11.32
CA ARG A 156 -1.11 8.20 -11.77
C ARG A 156 -1.92 8.16 -13.06
N ARG A 157 -1.50 7.36 -14.03
CA ARG A 157 -2.20 7.20 -15.31
C ARG A 157 -3.62 6.66 -15.11
N GLN A 158 -3.79 5.62 -14.29
CA GLN A 158 -5.09 5.02 -13.99
C GLN A 158 -6.02 6.02 -13.28
N MET A 159 -5.53 6.73 -12.27
CA MET A 159 -6.35 7.67 -11.50
C MET A 159 -6.78 8.88 -12.35
N VAL A 160 -5.89 9.43 -13.18
CA VAL A 160 -6.26 10.51 -14.13
C VAL A 160 -7.29 10.03 -15.14
N GLN A 161 -7.14 8.81 -15.67
CA GLN A 161 -8.11 8.25 -16.60
C GLN A 161 -9.47 8.04 -15.93
N ALA A 162 -9.49 7.51 -14.71
CA ALA A 162 -10.72 7.31 -13.94
C ALA A 162 -11.46 8.62 -13.65
N ALA A 163 -10.72 9.67 -13.28
CA ALA A 163 -11.31 11.00 -13.07
C ALA A 163 -11.97 11.55 -14.36
N LYS A 164 -11.30 11.40 -15.53
CA LYS A 164 -11.87 11.77 -16.83
C LYS A 164 -13.10 10.95 -17.20
N THR A 165 -13.05 9.63 -16.99
CA THR A 165 -14.19 8.74 -17.24
C THR A 165 -15.39 9.16 -16.39
N MET A 166 -15.19 9.40 -15.09
CA MET A 166 -16.24 9.88 -14.18
C MET A 166 -16.80 11.24 -14.61
N GLN A 167 -15.93 12.18 -15.01
CA GLN A 167 -16.36 13.49 -15.51
C GLN A 167 -17.26 13.39 -16.76
N GLN A 168 -17.07 12.35 -17.56
CA GLN A 168 -17.86 12.06 -18.76
C GLN A 168 -19.12 11.22 -18.47
N GLY A 169 -19.43 10.95 -17.19
CA GLY A 169 -20.59 10.15 -16.78
C GLY A 169 -20.36 8.64 -16.78
N GLY A 170 -19.12 8.19 -16.98
CA GLY A 170 -18.74 6.78 -16.83
C GLY A 170 -18.58 6.34 -15.37
N PRO A 171 -18.35 5.04 -15.13
CA PRO A 171 -18.28 4.47 -13.78
C PRO A 171 -16.93 4.75 -13.09
N ALA A 172 -16.95 4.66 -11.75
CA ALA A 172 -15.74 4.71 -10.95
C ALA A 172 -15.04 3.34 -10.96
N ILE A 173 -13.74 3.32 -10.65
CA ILE A 173 -13.00 2.05 -10.54
C ILE A 173 -13.67 1.18 -9.47
N GLY A 174 -13.93 -0.08 -9.81
CA GLY A 174 -14.47 -1.07 -8.89
C GLY A 174 -15.97 -0.93 -8.58
N THR A 175 -16.73 -0.13 -9.33
CA THR A 175 -18.20 -0.03 -9.18
C THR A 175 -19.01 -0.77 -10.24
N GLU A 176 -18.36 -1.33 -11.25
CA GLU A 176 -19.02 -2.15 -12.28
C GLU A 176 -19.18 -3.60 -11.82
N GLU A 177 -20.28 -4.25 -12.24
CA GLU A 177 -20.53 -5.66 -11.99
C GLU A 177 -19.88 -6.54 -13.08
N PRO A 178 -19.38 -7.75 -12.75
CA PRO A 178 -19.34 -8.34 -11.41
C PRO A 178 -18.25 -7.70 -10.51
N ARG A 179 -18.63 -7.33 -9.29
CA ARG A 179 -17.71 -6.74 -8.31
C ARG A 179 -17.22 -7.78 -7.31
N ILE A 180 -15.90 -7.83 -7.11
CA ILE A 180 -15.29 -8.65 -6.05
C ILE A 180 -15.38 -7.90 -4.72
N PRO A 181 -16.01 -8.47 -3.68
CA PRO A 181 -16.05 -7.85 -2.37
C PRO A 181 -14.63 -7.62 -1.82
N HIS A 182 -14.34 -6.40 -1.34
CA HIS A 182 -12.99 -6.03 -0.91
C HIS A 182 -12.41 -6.96 0.17
N TYR A 183 -13.24 -7.52 1.05
CA TYR A 183 -12.81 -8.44 2.10
C TYR A 183 -12.31 -9.80 1.57
N LYS A 184 -12.60 -10.13 0.31
CA LYS A 184 -12.09 -11.34 -0.36
C LYS A 184 -10.73 -11.11 -1.01
N LEU A 185 -10.40 -9.87 -1.36
CA LEU A 185 -9.13 -9.49 -1.96
C LEU A 185 -8.00 -9.64 -0.93
N LYS A 186 -6.85 -10.15 -1.38
CA LYS A 186 -5.69 -10.42 -0.54
C LYS A 186 -4.38 -10.04 -1.24
N SER A 187 -3.49 -9.38 -0.51
CA SER A 187 -2.07 -9.31 -0.85
C SER A 187 -1.38 -10.66 -0.61
N PHE A 188 -0.16 -10.82 -1.11
CA PHE A 188 0.61 -12.05 -0.97
C PHE A 188 2.07 -11.78 -0.63
N GLN A 189 2.66 -12.69 0.14
CA GLN A 189 4.10 -12.76 0.35
C GLN A 189 4.54 -14.21 0.48
N GLY A 190 5.56 -14.62 -0.27
CA GLY A 190 6.08 -15.98 -0.18
C GLY A 190 7.30 -16.25 -1.06
N ILE A 191 8.02 -17.32 -0.73
CA ILE A 191 9.02 -17.92 -1.62
C ILE A 191 8.32 -18.99 -2.43
N VAL A 192 8.36 -18.88 -3.75
CA VAL A 192 7.65 -19.77 -4.68
C VAL A 192 8.59 -20.25 -5.79
N PRO A 193 8.35 -21.42 -6.40
CA PRO A 193 9.06 -21.84 -7.61
C PRO A 193 8.98 -20.77 -8.70
N LYS A 194 10.02 -20.63 -9.52
CA LYS A 194 10.07 -19.60 -10.58
C LYS A 194 9.04 -19.80 -11.68
N GLU A 195 8.54 -21.02 -11.81
CA GLU A 195 7.53 -21.40 -12.81
C GLU A 195 6.13 -20.93 -12.40
N GLU A 196 5.91 -20.56 -11.12
CA GLU A 196 4.63 -20.06 -10.63
C GLU A 196 4.34 -18.64 -11.17
N ASP A 197 3.17 -18.47 -11.81
CA ASP A 197 2.72 -17.13 -12.20
C ASP A 197 2.26 -16.36 -10.96
N TRP A 198 3.06 -15.35 -10.58
CA TRP A 198 2.75 -14.50 -9.43
C TRP A 198 1.34 -13.89 -9.46
N ARG A 199 0.74 -13.75 -10.65
CA ARG A 199 -0.62 -13.21 -10.83
C ARG A 199 -1.70 -14.10 -10.24
N GLN A 200 -1.41 -15.38 -10.02
CA GLN A 200 -2.32 -16.35 -9.40
C GLN A 200 -2.12 -16.43 -7.87
N LEU A 201 -1.11 -15.75 -7.32
CA LEU A 201 -0.79 -15.82 -5.89
C LEU A 201 -1.62 -14.82 -5.09
N GLY A 202 -2.31 -15.32 -4.06
CA GLY A 202 -3.17 -14.51 -3.20
C GLY A 202 -4.39 -13.95 -3.93
N THR A 203 -4.95 -14.71 -4.87
CA THR A 203 -6.18 -14.37 -5.57
C THR A 203 -7.38 -15.03 -4.88
N ALA A 204 -8.48 -14.31 -4.79
CA ALA A 204 -9.76 -14.90 -4.43
C ALA A 204 -10.27 -15.79 -5.59
N PRO A 205 -11.04 -16.86 -5.32
CA PRO A 205 -11.66 -17.67 -6.37
C PRO A 205 -12.45 -16.83 -7.39
N GLU A 206 -13.10 -15.76 -6.93
CA GLU A 206 -13.86 -14.81 -7.77
C GLU A 206 -12.97 -13.99 -8.70
N GLU A 207 -11.67 -13.90 -8.43
CA GLU A 207 -10.72 -13.27 -9.34
C GLU A 207 -10.31 -14.20 -10.49
N ALA A 208 -10.48 -15.52 -10.36
CA ALA A 208 -9.99 -16.50 -11.35
C ALA A 208 -10.63 -16.32 -12.73
N GLU A 209 -11.93 -16.01 -12.78
CA GLU A 209 -12.66 -15.75 -14.03
C GLU A 209 -12.12 -14.50 -14.76
N LEU A 210 -11.72 -13.47 -14.02
CA LEU A 210 -11.12 -12.25 -14.60
C LEU A 210 -9.74 -12.49 -15.23
N TYR A 211 -9.08 -13.58 -14.84
CA TYR A 211 -7.72 -13.91 -15.27
C TYR A 211 -7.67 -14.97 -16.37
N ALA A 212 -8.73 -15.77 -16.54
CA ALA A 212 -8.84 -16.76 -17.61
C ALA A 212 -9.00 -16.11 -19.00
N ASP A 213 -9.79 -15.03 -19.12
CA ASP A 213 -10.10 -14.41 -20.42
C ASP A 213 -8.92 -13.65 -21.06
N LYS A 214 -7.91 -13.24 -20.29
CA LYS A 214 -6.76 -12.49 -20.82
C LYS A 214 -5.66 -13.38 -21.42
N GLN A 215 -5.67 -14.69 -21.18
CA GLN A 215 -4.75 -15.61 -21.86
C GLN A 215 -5.15 -15.86 -23.34
N HIS A 216 -6.42 -15.67 -23.71
CA HIS A 216 -6.85 -15.84 -25.10
C HIS A 216 -6.57 -14.63 -26.01
N HIS A 217 -6.50 -13.41 -25.46
CA HIS A 217 -6.26 -12.20 -26.27
C HIS A 217 -4.78 -11.83 -26.46
N ALA A 218 -3.84 -12.49 -25.77
CA ALA A 218 -2.41 -12.30 -25.98
C ALA A 218 -1.83 -13.26 -27.06
N ASN A 219 -2.64 -14.20 -27.54
CA ASN A 219 -2.25 -15.23 -28.52
C ASN A 219 -2.93 -15.06 -29.90
N ASN A 220 -3.54 -13.90 -30.17
CA ASN A 220 -4.08 -13.53 -31.49
C ASN A 220 -3.46 -12.24 -32.00
#